data_AF-Q9YBF2-F1
#
_entry.id   AF-Q9YBF2-F1
#
_cell.length_a   1.000
_cell.length_b   1.000
_cell.length_c   1.000
_cell.angle_alpha   90.00
_cell.angle_beta   90.00
_cell.angle_gamma   90.00
#
_symmetry.space_group_name_H-M   'P 1'
#
loop_
_entity.id
_entity.type
_entity.pdbx_description
1 polymer ?
#
loop_
_entity_poly.entity_id
_entity_poly.type
_entity_poly.pdbx_seq_one_letter_code
_entity_poly.pdbx_strand_id
1 'polypeptide(L)'
;MEDKDLLKAYIERLAAVLHDHLATAEDLEANIGVAGSGGGAEGVADGVASLKTLRSSLLDIIEGAVEVAARIGAAGIDKEDLLDLYALVAYYFEAGLWRESTLLREAGRHVEAGGESLLVNEAKERLRNVMERLESLLHDAGIKT
;
A
#
# COMPACT_ATOMS: atom_id res chain seq x y z
N MET A 1 21.71 12.31 -7.84
CA MET A 1 20.75 12.38 -6.72
C MET A 1 21.34 11.55 -5.62
N GLU A 2 21.51 12.10 -4.42
CA GLU A 2 22.02 11.33 -3.29
C GLU A 2 20.94 10.35 -2.81
N ASP A 3 21.31 9.19 -2.26
CA ASP A 3 20.33 8.19 -1.81
C ASP A 3 19.34 8.78 -0.76
N LYS A 4 19.77 9.78 0.02
CA LYS A 4 18.90 10.49 0.99
C LYS A 4 17.79 11.29 0.30
N ASP A 5 18.12 12.03 -0.76
CA ASP A 5 17.12 12.75 -1.55
C ASP A 5 16.15 11.78 -2.23
N LEU A 6 16.69 10.64 -2.69
CA LEU A 6 15.91 9.58 -3.29
C LEU A 6 14.93 8.95 -2.28
N LEU A 7 15.36 8.71 -1.04
CA LEU A 7 14.49 8.19 0.02
C LEU A 7 13.32 9.15 0.30
N LYS A 8 13.58 10.45 0.42
CA LYS A 8 12.52 11.46 0.61
C LYS A 8 11.52 11.47 -0.53
N ALA A 9 12.02 11.44 -1.77
CA ALA A 9 11.16 11.34 -2.94
C ALA A 9 10.31 10.06 -2.94
N TYR A 10 10.85 8.94 -2.45
CA TYR A 10 10.09 7.70 -2.27
C TYR A 10 9.00 7.84 -1.21
N ILE A 11 9.29 8.45 -0.06
CA ILE A 11 8.31 8.67 1.03
C ILE A 11 7.18 9.57 0.56
N GLU A 12 7.49 10.69 -0.10
CA GLU A 12 6.48 11.60 -0.67
C GLU A 12 5.61 10.90 -1.70
N ARG A 13 6.22 10.11 -2.59
CA ARG A 13 5.49 9.34 -3.59
C ARG A 13 4.63 8.25 -2.95
N LEU A 14 5.13 7.57 -1.91
CA LEU A 14 4.38 6.58 -1.16
C LEU A 14 3.13 7.20 -0.54
N ALA A 15 3.27 8.34 0.14
CA ALA A 15 2.16 9.05 0.72
C ALA A 15 1.10 9.45 -0.33
N ALA A 16 1.54 9.96 -1.48
CA ALA A 16 0.64 10.34 -2.57
C ALA A 16 -0.12 9.14 -3.15
N VAL A 17 0.57 8.06 -3.51
CA VAL A 17 -0.07 6.87 -4.08
C VAL A 17 -0.96 6.18 -3.05
N LEU A 18 -0.61 6.25 -1.76
CA LEU A 18 -1.43 5.69 -0.69
C LEU A 18 -2.73 6.48 -0.54
N HIS A 19 -2.65 7.82 -0.63
CA HIS A 19 -3.84 8.66 -0.67
C HIS A 19 -4.76 8.31 -1.85
N ASP A 20 -4.20 8.20 -3.06
CA ASP A 20 -4.96 7.85 -4.27
C ASP A 20 -5.60 6.46 -4.15
N HIS A 21 -4.88 5.50 -3.57
CA HIS A 21 -5.40 4.14 -3.31
C HIS A 21 -6.60 4.16 -2.37
N LEU A 22 -6.53 4.90 -1.27
CA LEU A 22 -7.64 5.01 -0.31
C LEU A 22 -8.85 5.74 -0.91
N ALA A 23 -8.62 6.80 -1.68
CA ALA A 23 -9.70 7.51 -2.38
C ALA A 23 -10.38 6.58 -3.41
N THR A 24 -9.60 5.80 -4.16
CA THR A 24 -10.14 4.79 -5.10
C THR A 24 -10.95 3.72 -4.37
N ALA A 25 -10.53 3.32 -3.17
CA ALA A 25 -11.28 2.39 -2.34
C ALA A 25 -12.63 2.98 -1.88
N GLU A 26 -12.68 4.28 -1.56
CA GLU A 26 -13.92 5.00 -1.22
C GLU A 26 -14.88 5.08 -2.41
N ASP A 27 -14.37 5.42 -3.59
CA ASP A 27 -15.18 5.47 -4.81
C ASP A 27 -15.74 4.09 -5.18
N LEU A 28 -14.92 3.03 -5.03
CA LEU A 28 -15.37 1.66 -5.26
C LEU A 28 -16.48 1.25 -4.29
N GLU A 29 -16.37 1.61 -3.01
CA GLU A 29 -17.40 1.34 -2.00
C GLU A 29 -18.74 1.98 -2.38
N ALA A 30 -18.72 3.24 -2.84
CA ALA A 30 -19.90 3.92 -3.34
C ALA A 30 -20.51 3.22 -4.57
N ASN A 31 -19.67 2.83 -5.53
CA ASN A 31 -20.10 2.12 -6.75
C ASN A 31 -20.73 0.75 -6.43
N ILE A 32 -20.19 0.02 -5.45
CA ILE A 32 -20.77 -1.24 -4.95
C ILE A 32 -22.18 -0.98 -4.39
N GLY A 33 -22.35 0.09 -3.59
CA GLY A 33 -23.66 0.49 -3.07
C GLY A 33 -24.69 0.78 -4.17
N VAL A 34 -24.28 1.50 -5.21
CA VAL A 34 -25.12 1.77 -6.40
C VAL A 34 -25.49 0.48 -7.12
N ALA A 35 -24.53 -0.42 -7.35
CA ALA A 35 -24.76 -1.69 -8.02
C ALA A 35 -25.74 -2.59 -7.24
N GLY A 36 -25.68 -2.56 -5.90
CA GLY A 36 -26.64 -3.24 -5.02
C GLY A 36 -28.08 -2.75 -5.16
N SER A 37 -28.29 -1.52 -5.63
CA SER A 37 -29.61 -0.93 -5.87
C SER A 37 -30.18 -1.15 -7.28
N GLY A 38 -29.50 -1.96 -8.12
CA GLY A 38 -29.90 -2.24 -9.50
C GLY A 38 -29.24 -1.35 -10.56
N GLY A 39 -28.17 -0.61 -10.18
CA GLY A 39 -27.35 0.24 -11.06
C GLY A 39 -26.02 -0.38 -11.52
N GLY A 40 -25.24 0.39 -12.29
CA GLY A 40 -24.13 -0.06 -13.16
C GLY A 40 -22.98 -0.84 -12.52
N ALA A 41 -22.78 -2.07 -13.02
CA ALA A 41 -21.62 -2.93 -12.70
C ALA A 41 -20.30 -2.43 -13.32
N GLU A 42 -20.36 -1.58 -14.34
CA GLU A 42 -19.19 -1.03 -15.05
C GLU A 42 -18.28 -0.21 -14.11
N GLY A 43 -18.86 0.68 -13.28
CA GLY A 43 -18.10 1.46 -12.30
C GLY A 43 -17.45 0.60 -11.20
N VAL A 44 -18.03 -0.57 -10.88
CA VAL A 44 -17.41 -1.53 -9.96
C VAL A 44 -16.21 -2.21 -10.63
N ALA A 45 -16.33 -2.61 -11.90
CA ALA A 45 -15.22 -3.21 -12.65
C ALA A 45 -14.03 -2.25 -12.78
N ASP A 46 -14.30 -0.99 -13.15
CA ASP A 46 -13.27 0.05 -13.30
C ASP A 46 -12.59 0.39 -11.97
N GLY A 47 -13.38 0.50 -10.88
CA GLY A 47 -12.85 0.72 -9.54
C GLY A 47 -11.95 -0.44 -9.08
N VAL A 48 -12.34 -1.69 -9.33
CA VAL A 48 -11.51 -2.88 -9.03
C VAL A 48 -10.20 -2.84 -9.81
N ALA A 49 -10.23 -2.54 -11.11
CA ALA A 49 -9.03 -2.47 -11.94
C ALA A 49 -8.06 -1.36 -11.47
N SER A 50 -8.60 -0.20 -11.13
CA SER A 50 -7.83 0.95 -10.63
C SER A 50 -7.17 0.64 -9.29
N LEU A 51 -7.92 0.04 -8.35
CA LEU A 51 -7.41 -0.35 -7.03
C LEU A 51 -6.27 -1.37 -7.14
N LYS A 52 -6.40 -2.36 -8.02
CA LYS A 52 -5.35 -3.35 -8.30
C LYS A 52 -4.07 -2.70 -8.84
N THR A 53 -4.22 -1.74 -9.76
CA THR A 53 -3.10 -1.00 -10.34
C THR A 53 -2.37 -0.17 -9.29
N LEU A 54 -3.11 0.56 -8.47
CA LEU A 54 -2.55 1.37 -7.38
C LEU A 54 -1.87 0.51 -6.31
N ARG A 55 -2.43 -0.65 -5.95
CA ARG A 55 -1.75 -1.60 -5.04
C ARG A 55 -0.39 -2.02 -5.60
N SER A 56 -0.32 -2.38 -6.89
CA SER A 56 0.97 -2.77 -7.49
C SER A 56 1.98 -1.63 -7.38
N SER A 57 1.56 -0.40 -7.72
CA SER A 57 2.44 0.77 -7.60
C SER A 57 2.87 1.02 -6.15
N LEU A 58 1.99 0.82 -5.17
CA LEU A 58 2.33 0.96 -3.76
C LEU A 58 3.41 -0.02 -3.34
N LEU A 59 3.23 -1.31 -3.66
CA LEU A 59 4.19 -2.35 -3.29
C LEU A 59 5.57 -2.07 -3.89
N ASP A 60 5.62 -1.66 -5.17
CA ASP A 60 6.89 -1.37 -5.85
C ASP A 60 7.59 -0.14 -5.25
N ILE A 61 6.83 0.89 -4.86
CA ILE A 61 7.36 2.08 -4.18
C ILE A 61 7.89 1.72 -2.78
N ILE A 62 7.12 0.94 -2.02
CA ILE A 62 7.49 0.48 -0.67
C ILE A 62 8.80 -0.31 -0.72
N GLU A 63 8.90 -1.29 -1.61
CA GLU A 63 10.10 -2.11 -1.75
C GLU A 63 11.32 -1.26 -2.15
N GLY A 64 11.14 -0.33 -3.10
CA GLY A 64 12.18 0.61 -3.50
C GLY A 64 12.64 1.52 -2.35
N ALA A 65 11.70 2.07 -1.58
CA ALA A 65 12.00 2.93 -0.45
C ALA A 65 12.82 2.20 0.62
N VAL A 66 12.43 0.97 0.96
CA VAL A 66 13.12 0.16 1.97
C VAL A 66 14.49 -0.31 1.47
N GLU A 67 14.63 -0.62 0.19
CA GLU A 67 15.95 -0.93 -0.39
C GLU A 67 16.89 0.27 -0.29
N VAL A 68 16.42 1.47 -0.65
CA VAL A 68 17.21 2.72 -0.54
C VAL A 68 17.58 2.99 0.92
N ALA A 69 16.62 2.88 1.86
CA ALA A 69 16.89 3.00 3.28
C ALA A 69 18.00 2.02 3.73
N ALA A 70 17.91 0.75 3.32
CA ALA A 70 18.92 -0.24 3.65
C ALA A 70 20.31 0.10 3.08
N ARG A 71 20.41 0.70 1.88
CA ARG A 71 21.70 1.12 1.29
C ARG A 71 22.34 2.29 2.03
N ILE A 72 21.53 3.27 2.47
CA ILE A 72 22.02 4.39 3.27
C ILE A 72 22.53 3.88 4.64
N GLY A 73 21.83 2.88 5.19
CA GLY A 73 22.11 2.30 6.49
C GLY A 73 21.57 3.16 7.64
N ALA A 74 21.17 2.51 8.74
CA ALA A 74 20.45 3.14 9.85
C ALA A 74 21.13 4.39 10.45
N ALA A 75 22.47 4.42 10.51
CA ALA A 75 23.22 5.56 11.04
C ALA A 75 23.27 6.77 10.09
N GLY A 76 22.94 6.58 8.81
CA GLY A 76 23.00 7.62 7.77
C GLY A 76 21.66 8.26 7.43
N ILE A 77 20.53 7.64 7.82
CA ILE A 77 19.18 8.13 7.55
C ILE A 77 18.74 9.08 8.67
N ASP A 78 17.93 10.08 8.33
CA ASP A 78 17.20 10.84 9.35
C ASP A 78 16.21 9.92 10.08
N LYS A 79 16.14 10.05 11.40
CA LYS A 79 15.20 9.23 12.19
C LYS A 79 13.76 9.53 11.84
N GLU A 80 13.45 10.78 11.49
CA GLU A 80 12.10 11.19 11.08
C GLU A 80 11.71 10.51 9.76
N ASP A 81 12.58 10.55 8.74
CA ASP A 81 12.33 9.88 7.45
C ASP A 81 12.10 8.36 7.63
N LEU A 82 12.87 7.70 8.51
CA LEU A 82 12.72 6.27 8.77
C LEU A 82 11.42 5.93 9.51
N LEU A 83 10.99 6.79 10.45
CA LEU A 83 9.72 6.65 11.15
C LEU A 83 8.53 6.91 10.24
N ASP A 84 8.61 7.92 9.36
CA ASP A 84 7.57 8.24 8.39
C ASP A 84 7.38 7.09 7.40
N LEU A 85 8.47 6.53 6.88
CA LEU A 85 8.42 5.35 6.02
C LEU A 85 7.76 4.17 6.74
N TYR A 86 8.17 3.87 7.97
CA TYR A 86 7.57 2.80 8.77
C TYR A 86 6.06 3.03 8.98
N ALA A 87 5.65 4.24 9.35
CA ALA A 87 4.25 4.57 9.61
C ALA A 87 3.38 4.38 8.36
N LEU A 88 3.86 4.81 7.19
CA LEU A 88 3.13 4.64 5.93
C LEU A 88 2.98 3.16 5.54
N VAL A 89 4.06 2.38 5.65
CA VAL A 89 4.04 0.95 5.32
C VAL A 89 3.14 0.18 6.29
N ALA A 90 3.27 0.44 7.59
CA ALA A 90 2.45 -0.19 8.64
C ALA A 90 0.97 0.13 8.43
N TYR A 91 0.63 1.40 8.18
CA TYR A 91 -0.76 1.80 7.92
C TYR A 91 -1.34 1.08 6.70
N TYR A 92 -0.58 0.99 5.60
CA TYR A 92 -1.05 0.28 4.42
C TYR A 92 -1.25 -1.22 4.69
N PHE A 93 -0.31 -1.85 5.41
CA PHE A 93 -0.36 -3.27 5.74
C PHE A 93 -1.57 -3.62 6.63
N GLU A 94 -1.85 -2.80 7.64
CA GLU A 94 -2.91 -3.05 8.62
C GLU A 94 -4.29 -2.63 8.12
N ALA A 95 -4.42 -1.40 7.63
CA ALA A 95 -5.70 -0.81 7.29
C ALA A 95 -5.99 -0.89 5.79
N GLY A 96 -5.03 -0.49 4.94
CA GLY A 96 -5.19 -0.42 3.48
C GLY A 96 -5.55 -1.77 2.86
N LEU A 97 -4.72 -2.79 3.11
CA LEU A 97 -4.95 -4.14 2.58
C LEU A 97 -6.20 -4.81 3.15
N TRP A 98 -6.52 -4.56 4.43
CA TRP A 98 -7.74 -5.10 5.03
C TRP A 98 -8.98 -4.51 4.36
N ARG A 99 -9.02 -3.18 4.16
CA ARG A 99 -10.11 -2.49 3.48
C ARG A 99 -10.27 -2.98 2.05
N GLU A 100 -9.18 -3.03 1.29
CA GLU A 100 -9.17 -3.54 -0.08
C GLU A 100 -9.68 -4.98 -0.16
N SER A 101 -9.21 -5.87 0.72
CA SER A 101 -9.68 -7.27 0.76
C SER A 101 -11.18 -7.40 1.01
N THR A 102 -11.75 -6.51 1.81
CA THR A 102 -13.19 -6.46 2.06
C THR A 102 -13.92 -6.00 0.80
N LEU A 103 -13.54 -4.86 0.23
CA LEU A 103 -14.18 -4.31 -0.97
C LEU A 103 -14.11 -5.26 -2.17
N LEU A 104 -12.98 -5.92 -2.39
CA LEU A 104 -12.82 -6.89 -3.48
C LEU A 104 -13.77 -8.09 -3.34
N ARG A 105 -13.99 -8.58 -2.12
CA ARG A 105 -14.97 -9.65 -1.85
C ARG A 105 -16.40 -9.18 -2.11
N GLU A 106 -16.70 -7.93 -1.80
CA GLU A 106 -18.03 -7.36 -2.04
C GLU A 106 -18.29 -7.09 -3.52
N ALA A 107 -17.30 -6.53 -4.23
CA ALA A 107 -17.32 -6.30 -5.66
C ALA A 107 -17.54 -7.60 -6.46
N GLY A 108 -16.98 -8.72 -5.99
CA GLY A 108 -17.19 -10.05 -6.56
C GLY A 108 -18.65 -10.52 -6.63
N ARG A 109 -19.57 -9.86 -5.92
CA ARG A 109 -21.03 -10.09 -6.03
C ARG A 109 -21.67 -9.42 -7.25
N HIS A 110 -20.97 -8.47 -7.87
CA HIS A 110 -21.47 -7.63 -8.96
C HIS A 110 -20.69 -7.83 -10.26
N VAL A 111 -19.38 -8.07 -10.16
CA VAL A 111 -18.47 -8.28 -11.30
C VAL A 111 -17.61 -9.52 -11.06
N GLU A 112 -17.06 -10.10 -12.13
CA GLU A 112 -16.12 -11.21 -12.02
C GLU A 112 -14.76 -10.73 -11.51
N ALA A 113 -14.69 -10.53 -10.19
CA ALA A 113 -13.47 -10.32 -9.44
C ALA A 113 -13.03 -11.71 -8.93
N GLY A 114 -12.24 -12.44 -9.73
CA GLY A 114 -11.61 -13.71 -9.35
C GLY A 114 -10.10 -13.60 -9.08
N GLY A 115 -9.59 -14.36 -8.10
CA GLY A 115 -8.17 -14.41 -7.73
C GLY A 115 -7.69 -13.38 -6.69
N GLU A 116 -8.59 -12.55 -6.16
CA GLU A 116 -8.31 -11.41 -5.29
C GLU A 116 -7.75 -11.84 -3.94
N SER A 117 -8.25 -12.95 -3.39
CA SER A 117 -7.70 -13.50 -2.15
C SER A 117 -6.24 -13.93 -2.30
N LEU A 118 -5.86 -14.48 -3.46
CA LEU A 118 -4.48 -14.87 -3.74
C LEU A 118 -3.59 -13.63 -3.88
N LEU A 119 -4.03 -12.64 -4.66
CA LEU A 119 -3.29 -11.39 -4.87
C LEU A 119 -3.09 -10.58 -3.58
N VAL A 120 -4.12 -10.52 -2.72
CA VAL A 120 -4.00 -9.85 -1.42
C VAL A 120 -3.07 -10.63 -0.48
N ASN A 121 -3.10 -11.96 -0.51
CA ASN A 121 -2.20 -12.77 0.31
C ASN A 121 -0.73 -12.61 -0.13
N GLU A 122 -0.46 -12.57 -1.43
CA GLU A 122 0.86 -12.26 -1.97
C GLU A 122 1.34 -10.87 -1.53
N ALA A 123 0.48 -9.85 -1.62
CA ALA A 123 0.79 -8.51 -1.13
C ALA A 123 1.11 -8.50 0.37
N LYS A 124 0.37 -9.26 1.19
CA LYS A 124 0.65 -9.40 2.62
C LYS A 124 2.00 -10.07 2.89
N GLU A 125 2.37 -11.08 2.12
CA GLU A 125 3.64 -11.76 2.27
C GLU A 125 4.81 -10.84 1.90
N ARG A 126 4.70 -10.13 0.77
CA ARG A 126 5.69 -9.11 0.36
C ARG A 126 5.88 -8.05 1.44
N LEU A 127 4.78 -7.49 1.94
CA LEU A 127 4.84 -6.45 2.97
C LEU A 127 5.37 -6.96 4.31
N ARG A 128 5.13 -8.22 4.69
CA ARG A 128 5.72 -8.79 5.90
C ARG A 128 7.25 -8.77 5.82
N ASN A 129 7.81 -9.18 4.69
CA ASN A 129 9.27 -9.19 4.49
C ASN A 129 9.85 -7.76 4.52
N VAL A 130 9.13 -6.79 3.96
CA VAL A 130 9.49 -5.36 4.01
C VAL A 130 9.46 -4.85 5.45
N MET A 131 8.40 -5.16 6.21
CA MET A 131 8.22 -4.74 7.60
C MET A 131 9.34 -5.29 8.49
N GLU A 132 9.66 -6.58 8.39
CA GLU A 132 10.77 -7.18 9.13
C GLU A 132 12.11 -6.46 8.87
N ARG A 133 12.33 -6.05 7.62
CA ARG A 133 13.54 -5.31 7.23
C ARG A 133 13.53 -3.88 7.78
N LEU A 134 12.40 -3.20 7.75
CA LEU A 134 12.23 -1.87 8.34
C LEU A 134 12.42 -1.89 9.86
N GLU A 135 11.83 -2.86 10.56
CA GLU A 135 11.98 -3.04 12.01
C GLU A 135 13.45 -3.26 12.37
N SER A 136 14.20 -4.05 11.59
CA SER A 136 15.64 -4.21 11.78
C SER A 136 16.38 -2.87 11.63
N LEU A 137 16.05 -2.06 10.62
CA LEU A 137 16.67 -0.75 10.40
C LEU A 137 16.36 0.22 11.55
N LEU A 138 15.12 0.22 12.05
CA LEU A 138 14.70 1.03 13.19
C LEU A 138 15.45 0.63 14.47
N HIS A 139 15.55 -0.68 14.72
CA HIS A 139 16.32 -1.20 15.85
C HIS A 139 17.80 -0.77 15.77
N ASP A 140 18.42 -0.87 14.61
CA ASP A 140 19.81 -0.44 14.38
C ASP A 140 20.00 1.08 14.53
N ALA A 141 18.96 1.87 14.26
CA ALA A 141 18.93 3.32 14.52
C ALA A 141 18.70 3.68 16.00
N GLY A 142 18.51 2.67 16.86
CA GLY A 142 18.18 2.83 18.28
C GLY A 142 16.76 3.32 18.53
N ILE A 143 15.83 3.08 17.60
CA ILE A 143 14.42 3.44 17.68
C ILE A 143 13.65 2.21 18.16
N LYS A 144 12.80 2.39 19.18
CA LYS A 144 11.86 1.36 19.64
C LYS A 144 10.50 1.65 19.03
N THR A 145 10.03 0.75 18.19
CA THR A 145 8.68 0.74 17.60
C THR A 145 7.71 -0.06 18.46
#